data_AF-A0A1Q3WLZ5-F1
#
_entry.id   AF-A0A1Q3WLZ5-F1
#
_cell.length_a   1.000
_cell.length_b   1.000
_cell.length_c   1.000
_cell.angle_alpha   90.00
_cell.angle_beta   90.00
_cell.angle_gamma   90.00
#
_symmetry.space_group_name_H-M   'P 1'
#
loop_
_entity.id
_entity.type
_entity.pdbx_description
1 polymer ?
#
loop_
_entity_poly.entity_id
_entity_poly.type
_entity_poly.pdbx_seq_one_letter_code
_entity_poly.pdbx_strand_id
1 'polypeptide(L)'
;MAAPDDTGLKNLIDSNIQDAAPGRVRPTKAAFVRYVLYQLIDWVKGAINGNLSTWYKVGTNNAPATNVDDVYRAGKVVVGRSSLDGSGAALQTDSFSIAGVPFANANAIYDPAATDFDGLTAVGTYTFGGGSGWLATGHGPGVTFPGAFTFGTLLVFRATAGNMVQMYIDNGDTSVFVRQKWQGNPWGAWVWSKQPADFTVTNILKFPNAMANRRIALYGADTNDHNYYGFGINNATLRYQIGDSASSHVFYAGTSPATSIELMRIMGSGNVGVGHSSPICRVHAAQDNPANGVVIAIENQHSVTGRNGVKFLFSQFGLAAWRIGSPGDVDAFVIEGWGGGTYPEYLRIDANGNMGINTAVPTSKLHIKAATGHQQLRLETAYTPTSSSDANGQTGQIAWDQNYIYVKVAGGWRRAGLNSW
;
A
#
# COMPACT_ATOMS: atom_id res chain seq x y z
N MET A 1 -84.08 -15.03 -44.66
CA MET A 1 -84.61 -16.35 -44.27
C MET A 1 -83.48 -17.11 -43.63
N ALA A 2 -83.66 -17.62 -42.41
CA ALA A 2 -82.71 -18.57 -41.83
C ALA A 2 -82.62 -19.79 -42.77
N ALA A 3 -81.41 -20.33 -42.98
CA ALA A 3 -81.28 -21.58 -43.72
C ALA A 3 -82.14 -22.65 -43.01
N PRO A 4 -83.00 -23.39 -43.72
CA PRO A 4 -83.82 -24.42 -43.09
C PRO A 4 -82.91 -25.47 -42.45
N ASP A 5 -83.31 -25.99 -41.30
CA ASP A 5 -82.64 -27.12 -40.67
C ASP A 5 -82.83 -28.40 -41.50
N ASP A 6 -82.20 -29.49 -41.08
CA ASP A 6 -82.27 -30.78 -41.78
C ASP A 6 -83.72 -31.26 -41.98
N THR A 7 -84.57 -31.05 -40.98
CA THR A 7 -85.99 -31.35 -41.05
C THR A 7 -86.70 -30.48 -42.09
N GLY A 8 -86.41 -29.17 -42.11
CA GLY A 8 -86.94 -28.22 -43.08
C GLY A 8 -86.51 -28.53 -44.52
N LEU A 9 -85.26 -28.92 -44.74
CA LEU A 9 -84.75 -29.32 -46.06
C LEU A 9 -85.40 -30.62 -46.56
N LYS A 10 -85.57 -31.62 -45.68
CA LYS A 10 -86.24 -32.88 -46.03
C LYS A 10 -87.71 -32.64 -46.40
N ASN A 11 -88.41 -31.79 -45.64
CA ASN A 11 -89.78 -31.41 -45.95
C ASN A 11 -89.90 -30.67 -47.30
N LEU A 12 -88.94 -29.82 -47.65
CA LEU A 12 -88.89 -29.15 -48.95
C LEU A 12 -88.67 -30.15 -50.11
N ILE A 13 -87.85 -31.18 -49.89
CA ILE A 13 -87.65 -32.25 -50.87
C ILE A 13 -88.93 -33.05 -51.08
N ASP A 14 -89.65 -33.40 -50.00
CA ASP A 14 -90.95 -34.09 -50.08
C ASP A 14 -91.98 -33.27 -50.85
N SER A 15 -92.05 -31.95 -50.62
CA SER A 15 -93.03 -31.10 -51.30
C SER A 15 -92.73 -30.92 -52.79
N ASN A 16 -91.47 -30.95 -53.19
CA ASN A 16 -91.04 -30.66 -54.58
C ASN A 16 -90.82 -31.92 -55.43
N ILE A 17 -90.65 -33.09 -54.83
CA ILE A 17 -90.41 -34.37 -55.52
C ILE A 17 -91.49 -35.37 -55.10
N GLN A 18 -92.73 -35.09 -55.52
CA GLN A 18 -93.89 -35.91 -55.19
C GLN A 18 -93.94 -37.21 -56.01
N ASP A 19 -94.55 -38.25 -55.43
CA ASP A 19 -94.79 -39.50 -56.15
C ASP A 19 -95.84 -39.30 -57.26
N ALA A 20 -95.71 -40.07 -58.34
CA ALA A 20 -96.69 -40.06 -59.41
C ALA A 20 -98.06 -40.55 -58.91
N ALA A 21 -99.14 -39.90 -59.36
CA ALA A 21 -100.51 -40.24 -58.98
C ALA A 21 -100.84 -41.73 -59.23
N PRO A 22 -101.69 -42.37 -58.39
CA PRO A 22 -101.99 -43.80 -58.47
C PRO A 22 -102.45 -44.21 -59.87
N GLY A 23 -101.81 -45.21 -60.48
CA GLY A 23 -102.17 -45.75 -61.80
C GLY A 23 -101.23 -45.41 -62.95
N ARG A 24 -100.13 -44.67 -62.73
CA ARG A 24 -99.05 -44.51 -63.73
C ARG A 24 -97.85 -45.41 -63.42
N VAL A 25 -97.36 -46.09 -64.45
CA VAL A 25 -96.26 -47.07 -64.39
C VAL A 25 -94.93 -46.35 -64.12
N ARG A 26 -94.57 -46.15 -62.83
CA ARG A 26 -93.22 -46.00 -62.22
C ARG A 26 -93.22 -45.08 -60.96
N PRO A 27 -93.91 -45.44 -59.86
CA PRO A 27 -93.86 -44.67 -58.60
C PRO A 27 -92.48 -44.69 -57.91
N THR A 28 -91.63 -45.68 -58.20
CA THR A 28 -90.39 -45.93 -57.45
C THR A 28 -89.23 -44.96 -57.73
N LYS A 29 -89.28 -44.16 -58.79
CA LYS A 29 -88.16 -43.24 -59.13
C LYS A 29 -88.10 -42.00 -58.23
N ALA A 30 -89.23 -41.41 -57.89
CA ALA A 30 -89.29 -40.21 -57.05
C ALA A 30 -88.89 -40.51 -55.59
N ALA A 31 -89.41 -41.61 -55.03
CA ALA A 31 -89.04 -42.08 -53.69
C ALA A 31 -87.53 -42.37 -53.55
N PHE A 32 -86.91 -42.99 -54.57
CA PHE A 32 -85.46 -43.25 -54.56
C PHE A 32 -84.63 -41.96 -54.58
N VAL A 33 -85.02 -40.97 -55.38
CA VAL A 33 -84.32 -39.66 -55.43
C VAL A 33 -84.41 -38.94 -54.08
N ARG A 34 -85.57 -38.95 -53.43
CA ARG A 34 -85.72 -38.37 -52.08
C ARG A 34 -84.81 -39.06 -51.06
N TYR A 35 -84.77 -40.40 -51.08
CA TYR A 35 -83.89 -41.17 -50.19
C TYR A 35 -82.41 -40.79 -50.34
N VAL A 36 -81.91 -40.70 -51.58
CA VAL A 36 -80.51 -40.31 -51.84
C VAL A 36 -80.22 -38.90 -51.33
N LEU A 37 -81.14 -37.95 -51.53
CA LEU A 37 -80.99 -36.59 -51.03
C LEU A 37 -80.99 -36.52 -49.50
N TYR A 38 -81.79 -37.36 -48.83
CA TYR A 38 -81.80 -37.45 -47.37
C TYR A 38 -80.48 -37.98 -46.83
N GLN A 39 -79.92 -39.02 -47.45
CA GLN A 39 -78.60 -39.54 -47.09
C GLN A 39 -77.50 -38.51 -47.31
N LEU A 40 -77.58 -37.67 -48.34
CA LEU A 40 -76.63 -36.58 -48.56
C LEU A 40 -76.71 -35.51 -47.44
N ILE A 41 -77.93 -35.12 -47.05
CA ILE A 41 -78.13 -34.17 -45.94
C ILE A 41 -77.53 -34.74 -44.64
N ASP A 42 -77.82 -36.00 -44.34
CA ASP A 42 -77.33 -36.65 -43.12
C ASP A 42 -75.80 -36.83 -43.16
N TRP A 43 -75.22 -37.15 -44.32
CA TRP A 43 -73.77 -37.25 -44.51
C TRP A 43 -73.07 -35.90 -44.33
N VAL A 44 -73.58 -34.82 -44.92
CA VAL A 44 -73.01 -33.47 -44.76
C VAL A 44 -73.09 -33.01 -43.30
N LYS A 45 -74.21 -33.28 -42.62
CA LYS A 45 -74.37 -33.00 -41.18
C LYS A 45 -73.33 -33.76 -40.34
N GLY A 46 -73.13 -35.04 -40.63
CA GLY A 46 -72.10 -35.86 -39.98
C GLY A 46 -70.68 -35.33 -40.24
N ALA A 47 -70.38 -34.93 -41.47
CA ALA A 47 -69.07 -34.40 -41.86
C ALA A 47 -68.76 -33.05 -41.21
N ILE A 48 -69.74 -32.13 -41.15
CA ILE A 48 -69.58 -30.83 -40.49
C ILE A 48 -69.42 -31.02 -38.99
N ASN A 49 -70.32 -31.78 -38.34
CA ASN A 49 -70.25 -31.97 -36.89
C ASN A 49 -69.05 -32.80 -36.44
N GLY A 50 -68.55 -33.71 -37.29
CA GLY A 50 -67.31 -34.44 -37.05
C GLY A 50 -66.04 -33.59 -37.18
N ASN A 51 -66.07 -32.49 -37.97
CA ASN A 51 -64.94 -31.59 -38.18
C ASN A 51 -64.90 -30.35 -37.26
N LEU A 52 -65.94 -30.11 -36.45
CA LEU A 52 -65.96 -29.00 -35.47
C LEU A 52 -64.94 -29.17 -34.32
N SER A 53 -64.18 -30.27 -34.27
CA SER A 53 -63.06 -30.46 -33.34
C SER A 53 -61.77 -29.71 -33.73
N THR A 54 -61.70 -29.05 -34.89
CA THR A 54 -60.42 -28.51 -35.42
C THR A 54 -60.37 -27.01 -35.71
N TRP A 55 -61.40 -26.21 -35.38
CA TRP A 55 -61.37 -24.76 -35.63
C TRP A 55 -61.38 -23.93 -34.34
N TYR A 56 -60.17 -23.69 -33.82
CA TYR A 56 -59.88 -22.68 -32.79
C TYR A 56 -60.20 -21.27 -33.33
N LYS A 57 -61.18 -20.58 -32.75
CA LYS A 57 -61.33 -19.12 -32.88
C LYS A 57 -60.83 -18.44 -31.61
N VAL A 58 -59.87 -17.52 -31.76
CA VAL A 58 -59.26 -16.74 -30.68
C VAL A 58 -59.98 -15.38 -30.58
N GLY A 59 -60.34 -14.98 -29.36
CA GLY A 59 -61.33 -13.94 -29.07
C GLY A 59 -60.92 -12.48 -29.34
N THR A 60 -61.92 -11.60 -29.30
CA THR A 60 -61.79 -10.14 -29.16
C THR A 60 -62.38 -9.70 -27.82
N ASN A 61 -61.99 -8.52 -27.34
CA ASN A 61 -62.05 -8.12 -25.92
C ASN A 61 -63.40 -7.57 -25.42
N ASN A 62 -64.51 -7.70 -26.17
CA ASN A 62 -65.81 -7.13 -25.76
C ASN A 62 -66.88 -8.22 -25.64
N ALA A 63 -67.45 -8.39 -24.46
CA ALA A 63 -68.54 -9.32 -24.18
C ALA A 63 -69.91 -8.74 -24.60
N PRO A 64 -70.75 -9.42 -25.40
CA PRO A 64 -72.12 -8.99 -25.67
C PRO A 64 -73.11 -9.50 -24.60
N ALA A 65 -74.18 -8.73 -24.41
CA ALA A 65 -75.00 -8.69 -23.20
C ALA A 65 -76.15 -9.71 -23.08
N THR A 66 -76.24 -10.76 -23.91
CA THR A 66 -77.35 -11.72 -23.79
C THR A 66 -76.96 -13.14 -24.16
N ASN A 67 -77.27 -14.03 -23.22
CA ASN A 67 -76.87 -15.42 -23.07
C ASN A 67 -77.37 -16.31 -24.21
N VAL A 68 -76.46 -16.72 -25.11
CA VAL A 68 -76.53 -17.99 -25.83
C VAL A 68 -75.09 -18.50 -26.04
N ASP A 69 -74.84 -19.72 -25.56
CA ASP A 69 -73.63 -20.56 -25.69
C ASP A 69 -72.42 -20.35 -24.76
N ASP A 70 -72.25 -21.39 -23.93
CA ASP A 70 -71.55 -21.48 -22.67
C ASP A 70 -70.16 -22.13 -22.83
N VAL A 71 -69.35 -21.67 -23.79
CA VAL A 71 -67.98 -22.18 -23.99
C VAL A 71 -66.98 -21.05 -24.25
N TYR A 72 -66.85 -20.15 -23.29
CA TYR A 72 -65.64 -19.34 -23.11
C TYR A 72 -64.91 -19.85 -21.86
N ARG A 73 -64.01 -20.82 -22.03
CA ARG A 73 -63.04 -21.16 -20.97
C ARG A 73 -61.63 -20.87 -21.46
N ALA A 74 -61.02 -19.89 -20.79
CA ALA A 74 -59.63 -19.51 -20.89
C ALA A 74 -58.72 -20.75 -20.93
N GLY A 75 -58.02 -20.95 -22.04
CA GLY A 75 -56.99 -21.97 -22.18
C GLY A 75 -55.79 -21.66 -21.28
N LYS A 76 -55.90 -21.99 -20.00
CA LYS A 76 -54.73 -22.17 -19.12
C LYS A 76 -54.23 -23.60 -19.33
N VAL A 77 -53.02 -23.72 -19.86
CA VAL A 77 -52.32 -25.00 -19.99
C VAL A 77 -52.07 -25.55 -18.57
N VAL A 78 -52.70 -26.66 -18.23
CA VAL A 78 -52.45 -27.41 -16.99
C VAL A 78 -51.40 -28.48 -17.31
N VAL A 79 -50.19 -28.32 -16.77
CA VAL A 79 -49.10 -29.30 -16.89
C VAL A 79 -49.02 -30.11 -15.59
N GLY A 80 -48.96 -31.45 -15.70
CA GLY A 80 -48.66 -32.33 -14.55
C GLY A 80 -49.85 -32.97 -13.82
N ARG A 81 -50.90 -33.44 -14.52
CA ARG A 81 -51.97 -34.24 -13.88
C ARG A 81 -51.67 -35.75 -13.99
N SER A 82 -51.96 -36.52 -12.95
CA SER A 82 -51.86 -38.00 -12.95
C SER A 82 -53.21 -38.72 -12.79
N SER A 83 -54.32 -38.02 -12.49
CA SER A 83 -55.68 -38.57 -12.53
C SER A 83 -56.74 -37.48 -12.85
N LEU A 84 -57.97 -37.93 -13.16
CA LEU A 84 -59.11 -37.10 -13.56
C LEU A 84 -60.16 -37.10 -12.43
N ASP A 85 -59.93 -36.38 -11.34
CA ASP A 85 -60.79 -36.41 -10.14
C ASP A 85 -61.85 -35.28 -10.08
N GLY A 86 -61.89 -34.42 -11.10
CA GLY A 86 -62.91 -33.35 -11.19
C GLY A 86 -62.73 -32.18 -10.24
N SER A 87 -61.60 -32.10 -9.51
CA SER A 87 -61.25 -30.89 -8.76
C SER A 87 -60.83 -29.76 -9.73
N GLY A 88 -61.34 -28.55 -9.51
CA GLY A 88 -61.04 -27.38 -10.35
C GLY A 88 -59.54 -27.05 -10.38
N ALA A 89 -59.07 -26.40 -11.45
CA ALA A 89 -57.66 -26.12 -11.71
C ALA A 89 -56.99 -25.25 -10.61
N ALA A 90 -56.44 -25.92 -9.58
CA ALA A 90 -55.46 -25.38 -8.67
C ALA A 90 -54.09 -25.99 -8.98
N LEU A 91 -53.02 -25.20 -8.84
CA LEU A 91 -51.65 -25.70 -8.88
C LEU A 91 -51.46 -26.61 -7.65
N GLN A 92 -51.47 -27.93 -7.84
CA GLN A 92 -51.33 -28.91 -6.75
C GLN A 92 -49.87 -29.18 -6.34
N THR A 93 -48.96 -28.25 -6.64
CA THR A 93 -47.55 -28.32 -6.25
C THR A 93 -47.14 -27.01 -5.60
N ASP A 94 -46.43 -27.11 -4.47
CA ASP A 94 -46.10 -25.98 -3.60
C ASP A 94 -45.01 -25.06 -4.18
N SER A 95 -44.45 -25.33 -5.38
CA SER A 95 -43.48 -24.43 -6.04
C SER A 95 -43.08 -24.79 -7.49
N PHE A 96 -42.75 -23.78 -8.30
CA PHE A 96 -42.06 -23.87 -9.60
C PHE A 96 -40.71 -23.13 -9.51
N SER A 97 -39.62 -23.70 -10.06
CA SER A 97 -38.28 -23.08 -10.02
C SER A 97 -37.75 -22.73 -11.42
N ILE A 98 -37.20 -21.53 -11.56
CA ILE A 98 -36.24 -21.16 -12.61
C ILE A 98 -34.87 -21.63 -12.11
N ALA A 99 -34.28 -22.61 -12.81
CA ALA A 99 -32.93 -23.13 -12.66
C ALA A 99 -32.19 -22.80 -11.33
N GLY A 100 -32.67 -23.36 -10.21
CA GLY A 100 -31.85 -23.68 -9.03
C GLY A 100 -31.14 -22.55 -8.28
N VAL A 101 -31.45 -21.27 -8.53
CA VAL A 101 -30.97 -20.14 -7.71
C VAL A 101 -32.16 -19.58 -6.92
N PRO A 102 -32.31 -19.87 -5.62
CA PRO A 102 -33.24 -19.14 -4.79
C PRO A 102 -32.70 -17.72 -4.67
N PHE A 103 -33.26 -16.78 -5.45
CA PHE A 103 -33.38 -15.43 -4.94
C PHE A 103 -34.50 -15.52 -3.91
N ALA A 104 -34.11 -15.70 -2.65
CA ALA A 104 -35.05 -15.57 -1.55
C ALA A 104 -35.82 -14.26 -1.79
N ASN A 105 -37.15 -14.35 -1.79
CA ASN A 105 -38.03 -13.18 -1.82
C ASN A 105 -37.45 -12.13 -0.87
N ALA A 106 -37.44 -10.85 -1.24
CA ALA A 106 -36.90 -9.75 -0.45
C ALA A 106 -37.42 -9.68 1.01
N ASN A 107 -38.42 -10.50 1.36
CA ASN A 107 -39.00 -10.64 2.70
C ASN A 107 -38.65 -11.96 3.45
N ALA A 108 -37.84 -12.86 2.88
CA ALA A 108 -37.45 -14.12 3.53
C ALA A 108 -36.15 -13.94 4.34
N ILE A 109 -36.30 -13.36 5.51
CA ILE A 109 -35.25 -13.25 6.52
C ILE A 109 -35.13 -14.59 7.24
N TYR A 110 -33.97 -15.22 7.18
CA TYR A 110 -33.71 -16.47 7.91
C TYR A 110 -33.33 -16.18 9.37
N ASP A 111 -33.87 -16.96 10.29
CA ASP A 111 -33.46 -16.93 11.70
C ASP A 111 -32.15 -17.72 11.84
N PRO A 112 -31.02 -17.05 12.17
CA PRO A 112 -29.74 -17.74 12.32
C PRO A 112 -29.77 -18.78 13.43
N ALA A 113 -30.63 -18.65 14.46
CA ALA A 113 -30.73 -19.61 15.55
C ALA A 113 -31.47 -20.90 15.19
N ALA A 114 -32.37 -20.83 14.20
CA ALA A 114 -33.19 -21.95 13.76
C ALA A 114 -32.72 -22.57 12.43
N THR A 115 -31.76 -21.94 11.74
CA THR A 115 -31.34 -22.36 10.40
C THR A 115 -30.05 -23.16 10.44
N ASP A 116 -30.10 -24.42 9.99
CA ASP A 116 -28.90 -25.24 9.78
C ASP A 116 -28.14 -24.80 8.53
N PHE A 117 -26.95 -24.21 8.72
CA PHE A 117 -26.10 -23.75 7.64
C PHE A 117 -25.50 -24.92 6.85
N ASP A 118 -25.36 -26.12 7.44
CA ASP A 118 -24.85 -27.28 6.72
C ASP A 118 -25.86 -27.80 5.69
N GLY A 119 -27.15 -27.63 5.98
CA GLY A 119 -28.27 -27.93 5.08
C GLY A 119 -28.46 -26.94 3.93
N LEU A 120 -27.93 -25.72 4.04
CA LEU A 120 -28.02 -24.70 2.99
C LEU A 120 -27.06 -24.98 1.82
N THR A 121 -27.53 -25.84 0.90
CA THR A 121 -26.77 -26.36 -0.23
C THR A 121 -27.28 -25.90 -1.62
N ALA A 122 -28.32 -25.07 -1.66
CA ALA A 122 -28.76 -24.42 -2.88
C ALA A 122 -27.91 -23.17 -3.14
N VAL A 123 -27.47 -22.98 -4.38
CA VAL A 123 -26.68 -21.81 -4.80
C VAL A 123 -27.52 -20.56 -4.63
N GLY A 124 -27.08 -19.60 -3.82
CA GLY A 124 -27.89 -18.42 -3.57
C GLY A 124 -27.31 -17.50 -2.51
N THR A 125 -28.05 -16.41 -2.28
CA THR A 125 -27.82 -15.44 -1.22
C THR A 125 -28.88 -15.62 -0.14
N TYR A 126 -28.45 -15.76 1.10
CA TYR A 126 -29.32 -15.93 2.27
C TYR A 126 -29.01 -14.82 3.25
N THR A 127 -30.00 -13.98 3.52
CA THR A 127 -29.89 -12.89 4.48
C THR A 127 -30.43 -13.33 5.83
N PHE A 128 -29.64 -13.12 6.88
CA PHE A 128 -29.99 -13.44 8.26
C PHE A 128 -30.15 -12.14 9.05
N GLY A 129 -31.34 -11.94 9.63
CA GLY A 129 -31.61 -10.80 10.52
C GLY A 129 -33.04 -10.24 10.47
N GLY A 130 -33.80 -10.38 11.57
CA GLY A 130 -34.90 -9.49 11.97
C GLY A 130 -36.29 -9.60 11.30
N GLY A 131 -37.12 -10.57 11.72
CA GLY A 131 -38.58 -10.58 11.47
C GLY A 131 -39.47 -10.43 12.72
N SER A 132 -38.98 -10.76 13.92
CA SER A 132 -39.76 -10.66 15.18
C SER A 132 -38.86 -10.66 16.43
N GLY A 133 -38.06 -9.62 16.60
CA GLY A 133 -37.27 -9.41 17.82
C GLY A 133 -35.78 -9.63 17.64
N TRP A 134 -35.03 -8.61 18.02
CA TRP A 134 -33.58 -8.56 18.05
C TRP A 134 -33.06 -9.51 19.14
N LEU A 135 -32.77 -10.76 18.78
CA LEU A 135 -32.19 -11.70 19.75
C LEU A 135 -30.69 -11.40 19.88
N ALA A 136 -30.32 -10.86 21.03
CA ALA A 136 -28.94 -10.53 21.40
C ALA A 136 -28.03 -11.76 21.59
N THR A 137 -28.58 -12.97 21.54
CA THR A 137 -27.86 -14.23 21.76
C THR A 137 -28.57 -15.37 21.03
N GLY A 138 -28.16 -15.70 19.80
CA GLY A 138 -28.74 -16.79 19.03
C GLY A 138 -27.68 -17.54 18.22
N HIS A 139 -27.41 -18.78 18.59
CA HIS A 139 -26.47 -19.71 17.96
C HIS A 139 -27.14 -20.47 16.81
N GLY A 140 -26.52 -20.55 15.62
CA GLY A 140 -26.91 -21.52 14.61
C GLY A 140 -26.59 -22.97 15.01
N PRO A 141 -27.29 -23.98 14.47
CA PRO A 141 -27.14 -25.36 14.89
C PRO A 141 -25.85 -25.96 14.29
N GLY A 142 -24.93 -26.37 15.16
CA GLY A 142 -23.69 -27.05 14.79
C GLY A 142 -22.49 -26.48 15.55
N VAL A 143 -21.93 -27.25 16.48
CA VAL A 143 -20.93 -26.90 17.50
C VAL A 143 -19.52 -26.51 16.97
N THR A 144 -19.37 -25.89 15.81
CA THR A 144 -18.07 -25.54 15.21
C THR A 144 -18.08 -24.21 14.45
N PHE A 145 -18.68 -23.18 15.05
CA PHE A 145 -18.55 -21.80 14.59
C PHE A 145 -17.79 -20.95 15.62
N PRO A 146 -16.69 -20.26 15.26
CA PRO A 146 -15.82 -19.57 16.23
C PRO A 146 -16.35 -18.22 16.78
N GLY A 147 -17.60 -17.82 16.50
CA GLY A 147 -18.16 -16.54 16.96
C GLY A 147 -19.70 -16.50 16.92
N ALA A 148 -20.30 -15.57 17.67
CA ALA A 148 -21.73 -15.35 17.72
C ALA A 148 -22.16 -14.39 16.59
N PHE A 149 -22.63 -14.92 15.46
CA PHE A 149 -23.16 -14.09 14.37
C PHE A 149 -24.64 -13.81 14.58
N THR A 150 -24.95 -12.57 14.96
CA THR A 150 -26.34 -12.17 15.23
C THR A 150 -27.05 -11.66 13.97
N PHE A 151 -26.33 -11.25 12.91
CA PHE A 151 -26.89 -10.69 11.67
C PHE A 151 -25.86 -10.65 10.53
N GLY A 152 -26.23 -11.05 9.32
CA GLY A 152 -25.29 -11.10 8.19
C GLY A 152 -25.82 -11.79 6.93
N THR A 153 -24.96 -11.96 5.93
CA THR A 153 -25.32 -12.59 4.65
C THR A 153 -24.48 -13.83 4.41
N LEU A 154 -25.12 -14.97 4.11
CA LEU A 154 -24.47 -16.17 3.61
C LEU A 154 -24.61 -16.24 2.09
N LEU A 155 -23.49 -16.44 1.42
CA LEU A 155 -23.40 -16.79 0.02
C LEU A 155 -23.06 -18.27 -0.11
N VAL A 156 -23.87 -19.01 -0.85
CA VAL A 156 -23.64 -20.42 -1.14
C VAL A 156 -23.29 -20.56 -2.61
N PHE A 157 -22.12 -21.10 -2.89
CA PHE A 157 -21.65 -21.40 -4.24
C PHE A 157 -21.56 -22.91 -4.44
N ARG A 158 -21.91 -23.38 -5.63
CA ARG A 158 -21.68 -24.76 -6.06
C ARG A 158 -20.66 -24.73 -7.19
N ALA A 159 -19.59 -25.49 -7.03
CA ALA A 159 -18.57 -25.71 -8.03
C ALA A 159 -18.79 -27.06 -8.74
N THR A 160 -17.96 -27.36 -9.74
CA THR A 160 -18.00 -28.61 -10.51
C THR A 160 -17.91 -29.83 -9.58
N ALA A 161 -18.55 -30.92 -9.98
CA ALA A 161 -18.57 -32.19 -9.25
C ALA A 161 -19.20 -32.11 -7.85
N GLY A 162 -20.11 -31.17 -7.57
CA GLY A 162 -20.83 -31.16 -6.28
C GLY A 162 -20.03 -30.59 -5.09
N ASN A 163 -18.88 -29.98 -5.38
CA ASN A 163 -18.13 -29.18 -4.42
C ASN A 163 -18.89 -27.90 -4.08
N MET A 164 -18.74 -27.43 -2.84
CA MET A 164 -19.47 -26.28 -2.34
C MET A 164 -18.59 -25.34 -1.55
N VAL A 165 -18.89 -24.05 -1.64
CA VAL A 165 -18.25 -22.99 -0.84
C VAL A 165 -19.35 -22.19 -0.17
N GLN A 166 -19.15 -21.89 1.09
CA GLN A 166 -19.96 -20.95 1.85
C GLN A 166 -19.11 -19.78 2.30
N MET A 167 -19.63 -18.58 2.11
CA MET A 167 -19.03 -17.33 2.57
C MET A 167 -20.06 -16.58 3.41
N TYR A 168 -19.75 -16.31 4.67
CA TYR A 168 -20.58 -15.51 5.56
C TYR A 168 -19.94 -14.14 5.75
N ILE A 169 -20.70 -13.09 5.49
CA ILE A 169 -20.32 -11.70 5.73
C ILE A 169 -21.11 -11.24 6.94
N ASP A 170 -20.42 -11.06 8.06
CA ASP A 170 -21.03 -10.52 9.27
C ASP A 170 -21.34 -9.04 9.10
N ASN A 171 -22.53 -8.61 9.50
CA ASN A 171 -22.97 -7.22 9.36
C ASN A 171 -22.65 -6.35 10.60
N GLY A 172 -22.07 -6.92 11.67
CA GLY A 172 -21.63 -6.20 12.87
C GLY A 172 -20.17 -5.79 12.81
N ASP A 173 -19.26 -6.73 12.56
CA ASP A 173 -17.82 -6.50 12.55
C ASP A 173 -17.20 -6.51 11.14
N THR A 174 -18.01 -6.73 10.10
CA THR A 174 -17.60 -6.82 8.68
C THR A 174 -16.65 -7.98 8.37
N SER A 175 -16.46 -8.90 9.32
CA SER A 175 -15.62 -10.07 9.12
C SER A 175 -16.21 -11.00 8.06
N VAL A 176 -15.32 -11.58 7.26
CA VAL A 176 -15.66 -12.60 6.27
C VAL A 176 -15.18 -13.96 6.75
N PHE A 177 -16.10 -14.90 6.81
CA PHE A 177 -15.86 -16.30 7.14
C PHE A 177 -16.08 -17.15 5.90
N VAL A 178 -15.17 -18.09 5.64
CA VAL A 178 -15.26 -18.99 4.49
C VAL A 178 -15.09 -20.43 4.95
N ARG A 179 -15.89 -21.32 4.39
CA ARG A 179 -15.66 -22.77 4.47
C ARG A 179 -15.98 -23.44 3.14
N GLN A 180 -15.47 -24.66 2.99
CA GLN A 180 -15.66 -25.46 1.79
C GLN A 180 -16.09 -26.89 2.14
N LYS A 181 -16.76 -27.53 1.20
CA LYS A 181 -17.14 -28.93 1.24
C LYS A 181 -16.77 -29.58 -0.10
N TRP A 182 -15.97 -30.64 -0.05
CA TRP A 182 -15.73 -31.50 -1.20
C TRP A 182 -16.87 -32.50 -1.36
N GLN A 183 -17.14 -32.95 -2.58
CA GLN A 183 -18.17 -33.95 -2.86
C GLN A 183 -18.01 -35.18 -1.97
N GLY A 184 -19.05 -35.52 -1.20
CA GLY A 184 -19.04 -36.68 -0.30
C GLY A 184 -18.35 -36.45 1.06
N ASN A 185 -17.70 -35.31 1.28
CA ASN A 185 -17.05 -34.98 2.55
C ASN A 185 -17.98 -34.15 3.46
N PRO A 186 -17.76 -34.14 4.78
CA PRO A 186 -18.37 -33.15 5.67
C PRO A 186 -17.87 -31.73 5.35
N TRP A 187 -18.58 -30.72 5.84
CA TRP A 187 -18.13 -29.33 5.75
C TRP A 187 -16.81 -29.13 6.49
N GLY A 188 -15.87 -28.41 5.85
CA GLY A 188 -14.68 -27.93 6.54
C GLY A 188 -15.02 -26.91 7.62
N ALA A 189 -14.09 -26.71 8.56
CA ALA A 189 -14.22 -25.67 9.57
C ALA A 189 -14.29 -24.28 8.92
N TRP A 190 -14.98 -23.36 9.59
CA TRP A 190 -14.98 -21.95 9.21
C TRP A 190 -13.61 -21.33 9.44
N VAL A 191 -13.06 -20.73 8.40
CA VAL A 191 -11.82 -19.97 8.46
C VAL A 191 -12.18 -18.49 8.50
N TRP A 192 -11.68 -17.81 9.53
CA TRP A 192 -11.82 -16.37 9.69
C TRP A 192 -10.68 -15.65 8.97
N SER A 193 -11.01 -14.69 8.10
CA SER A 193 -10.04 -13.76 7.55
C SER A 193 -9.77 -12.61 8.52
N LYS A 194 -9.20 -12.88 9.69
CA LYS A 194 -8.62 -11.79 10.48
C LYS A 194 -7.46 -11.24 9.67
N GLN A 195 -7.50 -9.95 9.35
CA GLN A 195 -6.34 -9.21 8.86
C GLN A 195 -5.13 -9.63 9.71
N PRO A 196 -3.98 -10.03 9.12
CA PRO A 196 -2.85 -10.52 9.91
C PRO A 196 -2.58 -9.54 11.04
N ALA A 197 -2.49 -10.04 12.28
CA ALA A 197 -2.35 -9.22 13.49
C ALA A 197 -1.15 -8.24 13.41
N ASP A 198 -0.22 -8.52 12.51
CA ASP A 198 1.01 -7.77 12.28
C ASP A 198 0.84 -6.54 11.37
N PHE A 199 -0.33 -6.34 10.76
CA PHE A 199 -0.66 -5.16 9.95
C PHE A 199 -1.95 -4.49 10.44
N THR A 200 -1.88 -3.88 11.62
CA THR A 200 -2.95 -3.00 12.10
C THR A 200 -2.76 -1.62 11.48
N VAL A 201 -3.54 -1.29 10.45
CA VAL A 201 -3.64 0.08 9.89
C VAL A 201 -4.44 0.95 10.85
N THR A 202 -3.88 1.17 12.04
CA THR A 202 -4.48 2.06 13.04
C THR A 202 -3.95 3.48 12.94
N ASN A 203 -2.83 3.68 12.22
CA ASN A 203 -2.27 4.97 11.79
C ASN A 203 -1.22 4.75 10.68
N ILE A 204 -1.67 4.70 9.42
CA ILE A 204 -0.94 4.75 8.12
C ILE A 204 0.12 3.65 7.83
N LEU A 205 1.02 3.28 8.75
CA LEU A 205 1.90 2.08 8.68
C LEU A 205 2.63 1.90 10.02
N LYS A 206 2.31 0.86 10.80
CA LYS A 206 2.95 0.57 12.09
C LYS A 206 3.35 -0.90 12.19
N PHE A 207 4.64 -1.16 12.40
CA PHE A 207 5.18 -2.50 12.63
C PHE A 207 5.00 -2.94 14.09
N PRO A 208 5.01 -4.26 14.39
CA PRO A 208 4.85 -4.79 15.76
C PRO A 208 5.84 -4.18 16.76
N ASN A 209 5.45 -3.94 18.02
CA ASN A 209 6.33 -3.33 19.03
C ASN A 209 7.44 -4.29 19.51
N ALA A 210 8.40 -4.55 18.64
CA ALA A 210 9.53 -5.44 18.88
C ALA A 210 10.81 -4.82 18.31
N MET A 211 11.92 -4.96 19.04
CA MET A 211 13.22 -4.55 18.56
C MET A 211 13.82 -5.60 17.65
N ALA A 212 14.27 -5.20 16.47
CA ALA A 212 14.95 -6.08 15.54
C ALA A 212 15.94 -5.28 14.70
N ASN A 213 17.06 -5.93 14.40
CA ASN A 213 18.10 -5.33 13.58
C ASN A 213 17.57 -4.95 12.20
N ARG A 214 16.72 -5.79 11.60
CA ARG A 214 16.08 -5.61 10.28
C ARG A 214 14.57 -5.49 10.48
N ARG A 215 14.02 -4.30 10.25
CA ARG A 215 12.58 -4.01 10.38
C ARG A 215 11.95 -3.72 9.01
N ILE A 216 12.70 -3.01 8.17
CA ILE A 216 12.37 -2.74 6.78
C ILE A 216 13.61 -3.05 5.96
N ALA A 217 13.52 -4.01 5.05
CA ALA A 217 14.55 -4.27 4.05
C ALA A 217 14.07 -3.73 2.70
N LEU A 218 14.84 -2.80 2.12
CA LEU A 218 14.60 -2.26 0.79
C LEU A 218 15.29 -3.10 -0.29
N TYR A 219 16.48 -3.64 0.04
CA TYR A 219 17.28 -4.49 -0.82
C TYR A 219 18.31 -5.26 0.01
N GLY A 220 18.83 -6.40 -0.46
CA GLY A 220 19.91 -7.14 0.19
C GLY A 220 19.67 -8.64 0.26
N ALA A 221 20.50 -9.34 1.05
CA ALA A 221 20.35 -10.77 1.26
C ALA A 221 19.23 -11.05 2.27
N ASP A 222 18.29 -11.92 1.91
CA ASP A 222 17.19 -12.30 2.81
C ASP A 222 17.64 -13.21 3.96
N THR A 223 18.88 -13.71 3.90
CA THR A 223 19.40 -14.78 4.76
C THR A 223 19.84 -14.33 6.16
N ASN A 224 20.01 -13.03 6.41
CA ASN A 224 20.44 -12.55 7.73
C ASN A 224 19.99 -11.11 8.04
N ASP A 225 20.19 -10.69 9.28
CA ASP A 225 19.73 -9.38 9.79
C ASP A 225 20.81 -8.28 9.76
N HIS A 226 21.83 -8.42 8.91
CA HIS A 226 22.98 -7.51 8.84
C HIS A 226 23.28 -7.03 7.41
N ASN A 227 23.27 -7.93 6.43
CA ASN A 227 23.64 -7.63 5.05
C ASN A 227 22.43 -7.17 4.22
N TYR A 228 21.87 -6.02 4.59
CA TYR A 228 20.73 -5.44 3.91
C TYR A 228 20.77 -3.91 3.90
N TYR A 229 20.04 -3.30 2.97
CA TYR A 229 19.80 -1.86 2.89
C TYR A 229 18.42 -1.57 3.46
N GLY A 230 18.36 -0.73 4.48
CA GLY A 230 17.07 -0.35 5.08
C GLY A 230 17.19 0.12 6.52
N PHE A 231 16.15 -0.20 7.30
CA PHE A 231 15.95 0.36 8.64
C PHE A 231 15.71 -0.71 9.69
N GLY A 232 16.11 -0.40 10.92
CA GLY A 232 15.97 -1.26 12.09
C GLY A 232 15.81 -0.47 13.39
N ILE A 233 15.65 -1.18 14.50
CA ILE A 233 15.56 -0.57 15.83
C ILE A 233 16.26 -1.46 16.86
N ASN A 234 17.12 -0.85 17.68
CA ASN A 234 17.72 -1.44 18.87
C ASN A 234 17.36 -0.60 20.10
N ASN A 235 17.80 -1.01 21.29
CA ASN A 235 17.50 -0.26 22.51
C ASN A 235 18.01 1.18 22.41
N ALA A 236 17.10 2.15 22.61
CA ALA A 236 17.36 3.59 22.47
C ALA A 236 18.06 3.99 21.14
N THR A 237 17.93 3.21 20.06
CA THR A 237 18.71 3.41 18.83
C THR A 237 17.89 3.14 17.58
N LEU A 238 17.76 4.13 16.70
CA LEU A 238 17.32 3.93 15.31
C LEU A 238 18.50 3.43 14.47
N ARG A 239 18.27 2.41 13.66
CA ARG A 239 19.29 1.86 12.76
C ARG A 239 18.99 2.24 11.31
N TYR A 240 20.03 2.75 10.66
CA TYR A 240 20.18 2.80 9.21
C TYR A 240 21.22 1.74 8.85
N GLN A 241 20.89 0.81 7.96
CA GLN A 241 21.75 -0.31 7.62
C GLN A 241 22.11 -0.30 6.14
N ILE A 242 23.38 -0.62 5.84
CA ILE A 242 23.91 -0.96 4.52
C ILE A 242 24.51 -2.37 4.56
N GLY A 243 24.65 -3.00 3.39
CA GLY A 243 24.95 -4.42 3.27
C GLY A 243 26.39 -4.83 3.62
N ASP A 244 27.37 -3.94 3.44
CA ASP A 244 28.80 -4.25 3.61
C ASP A 244 29.66 -3.00 3.81
N SER A 245 30.98 -3.19 3.95
CA SER A 245 31.95 -2.10 4.18
C SER A 245 32.28 -1.28 2.92
N ALA A 246 32.00 -1.80 1.72
CA ALA A 246 32.19 -1.09 0.45
C ALA A 246 30.99 -0.18 0.12
N SER A 247 29.85 -0.44 0.74
CA SER A 247 28.61 0.31 0.61
C SER A 247 28.66 1.65 1.33
N SER A 248 27.65 2.50 1.15
CA SER A 248 27.59 3.81 1.79
C SER A 248 26.16 4.25 2.12
N HIS A 249 25.99 4.98 3.21
CA HIS A 249 24.85 5.87 3.39
C HIS A 249 25.16 7.19 2.69
N VAL A 250 24.31 7.61 1.76
CA VAL A 250 24.56 8.80 0.94
C VAL A 250 23.34 9.72 0.97
N PHE A 251 23.61 11.00 1.20
CA PHE A 251 22.62 12.05 1.20
C PHE A 251 22.73 12.84 -0.10
N TYR A 252 21.66 12.86 -0.88
CA TYR A 252 21.57 13.58 -2.14
C TYR A 252 20.59 14.76 -2.06
N ALA A 253 20.85 15.81 -2.82
CA ALA A 253 19.86 16.82 -3.16
C ALA A 253 19.67 16.88 -4.68
N GLY A 254 18.42 16.95 -5.12
CA GLY A 254 18.09 17.19 -6.52
C GLY A 254 18.56 18.57 -6.95
N THR A 255 19.33 18.63 -8.03
CA THR A 255 19.72 19.90 -8.67
C THR A 255 18.86 20.22 -9.88
N SER A 256 18.20 19.20 -10.43
CA SER A 256 17.21 19.29 -11.51
C SER A 256 16.31 18.06 -11.48
N PRO A 257 15.27 17.97 -12.33
CA PRO A 257 14.50 16.73 -12.51
C PRO A 257 15.32 15.53 -12.99
N ALA A 258 16.54 15.74 -13.52
CA ALA A 258 17.39 14.68 -14.08
C ALA A 258 18.69 14.42 -13.30
N THR A 259 19.06 15.28 -12.35
CA THR A 259 20.38 15.23 -11.68
C THR A 259 20.27 15.50 -10.19
N SER A 260 21.19 14.90 -9.44
CA SER A 260 21.38 15.15 -8.02
C SER A 260 22.85 15.37 -7.71
N ILE A 261 23.12 16.10 -6.61
CA ILE A 261 24.47 16.24 -6.04
C ILE A 261 24.55 15.47 -4.72
N GLU A 262 25.70 14.86 -4.49
CA GLU A 262 26.02 14.24 -3.21
C GLU A 262 26.39 15.33 -2.21
N LEU A 263 25.67 15.39 -1.08
CA LEU A 263 25.93 16.35 0.00
C LEU A 263 26.87 15.77 1.04
N MET A 264 26.62 14.51 1.41
CA MET A 264 27.35 13.81 2.46
C MET A 264 27.32 12.31 2.19
N ARG A 265 28.40 11.63 2.58
CA ARG A 265 28.51 10.19 2.55
C ARG A 265 29.09 9.67 3.85
N ILE A 266 28.58 8.52 4.29
CA ILE A 266 29.19 7.69 5.33
C ILE A 266 29.44 6.31 4.71
N MET A 267 30.70 5.95 4.53
CA MET A 267 31.10 4.65 4.01
C MET A 267 30.94 3.56 5.07
N GLY A 268 30.71 2.32 4.64
CA GLY A 268 30.72 1.17 5.53
C GLY A 268 32.09 0.90 6.17
N SER A 269 33.16 1.49 5.64
CA SER A 269 34.49 1.54 6.27
C SER A 269 34.58 2.53 7.45
N GLY A 270 33.57 3.38 7.66
CA GLY A 270 33.51 4.40 8.70
C GLY A 270 34.03 5.78 8.31
N ASN A 271 34.45 5.98 7.05
CA ASN A 271 34.85 7.30 6.56
C ASN A 271 33.62 8.16 6.22
N VAL A 272 33.65 9.42 6.65
CA VAL A 272 32.62 10.42 6.41
C VAL A 272 33.17 11.47 5.45
N GLY A 273 32.48 11.65 4.33
CA GLY A 273 32.74 12.70 3.35
C GLY A 273 31.67 13.78 3.40
N VAL A 274 32.07 15.05 3.40
CA VAL A 274 31.16 16.20 3.20
C VAL A 274 31.66 16.95 1.97
N GLY A 275 30.86 16.97 0.90
CA GLY A 275 31.30 17.48 -0.41
C GLY A 275 32.39 16.62 -1.09
N HIS A 276 32.64 15.39 -0.63
CA HIS A 276 33.66 14.50 -1.18
C HIS A 276 33.16 13.05 -1.27
N SER A 277 33.11 12.48 -2.48
CA SER A 277 32.53 11.14 -2.73
C SER A 277 33.46 9.96 -2.40
N SER A 278 34.78 10.22 -2.31
CA SER A 278 35.81 9.21 -1.97
C SER A 278 36.65 9.62 -0.75
N PRO A 279 36.08 9.70 0.46
CA PRO A 279 36.82 10.17 1.63
C PRO A 279 37.97 9.23 2.00
N ILE A 280 39.19 9.77 2.12
CA ILE A 280 40.43 9.03 2.41
C ILE A 280 40.78 8.94 3.90
N CYS A 281 40.00 9.62 4.75
CA CYS A 281 40.14 9.62 6.19
C CYS A 281 38.75 9.65 6.85
N ARG A 282 38.71 9.49 8.18
CA ARG A 282 37.45 9.39 8.96
C ARG A 282 36.51 10.57 8.73
N VAL A 283 37.03 11.78 8.62
CA VAL A 283 36.26 13.00 8.33
C VAL A 283 37.01 13.76 7.24
N HIS A 284 36.44 13.79 6.04
CA HIS A 284 36.99 14.49 4.89
C HIS A 284 35.95 15.49 4.36
N ALA A 285 36.14 16.77 4.68
CA ALA A 285 35.39 17.85 4.06
C ALA A 285 36.19 18.42 2.90
N ALA A 286 35.56 18.60 1.74
CA ALA A 286 36.18 19.22 0.59
C ALA A 286 35.17 20.10 -0.15
N GLN A 287 35.66 21.20 -0.69
CA GLN A 287 34.91 22.10 -1.55
C GLN A 287 35.87 22.73 -2.54
N ASP A 288 35.45 22.85 -3.80
CA ASP A 288 36.23 23.55 -4.81
C ASP A 288 36.07 25.07 -4.65
N ASN A 289 37.18 25.73 -4.34
CA ASN A 289 37.33 27.19 -4.23
C ASN A 289 36.13 27.94 -3.60
N PRO A 290 35.79 27.69 -2.30
CA PRO A 290 34.75 28.46 -1.63
C PRO A 290 35.10 29.96 -1.64
N ALA A 291 34.11 30.84 -1.82
CA ALA A 291 34.32 32.29 -1.97
C ALA A 291 35.13 32.92 -0.83
N ASN A 292 34.96 32.42 0.40
CA ASN A 292 35.68 32.90 1.59
C ASN A 292 36.92 32.06 1.94
N GLY A 293 37.26 31.04 1.12
CA GLY A 293 38.36 30.11 1.37
C GLY A 293 38.13 29.12 2.54
N VAL A 294 36.97 29.17 3.21
CA VAL A 294 36.66 28.34 4.39
C VAL A 294 35.95 27.06 3.95
N VAL A 295 36.56 25.91 4.25
CA VAL A 295 35.98 24.57 4.03
C VAL A 295 35.32 24.01 5.31
N ILE A 296 35.90 24.30 6.47
CA ILE A 296 35.37 23.89 7.78
C ILE A 296 35.40 25.12 8.69
N ALA A 297 34.25 25.45 9.29
CA ALA A 297 34.14 26.42 10.36
C ALA A 297 33.82 25.68 11.69
N ILE A 298 34.52 26.04 12.76
CA ILE A 298 34.19 25.61 14.12
C ILE A 298 33.99 26.87 14.95
N GLU A 299 32.77 27.02 15.48
CA GLU A 299 32.35 28.25 16.14
C GLU A 299 31.81 27.94 17.54
N ASN A 300 32.17 28.79 18.49
CA ASN A 300 31.48 28.90 19.76
C ASN A 300 30.71 30.21 19.76
N GLN A 301 29.40 30.15 19.53
CA GLN A 301 28.53 31.32 19.33
C GLN A 301 28.10 32.02 20.63
N HIS A 302 28.78 31.72 21.75
CA HIS A 302 28.52 32.39 23.02
C HIS A 302 28.93 33.87 22.95
N SER A 303 27.96 34.78 23.10
CA SER A 303 28.12 36.21 22.82
C SER A 303 28.30 37.11 24.05
N VAL A 304 28.24 36.56 25.27
CA VAL A 304 28.44 37.31 26.53
C VAL A 304 29.76 36.93 27.21
N THR A 305 30.19 37.67 28.24
CA THR A 305 31.39 37.35 29.04
C THR A 305 31.28 35.97 29.68
N GLY A 306 32.41 35.30 29.93
CA GLY A 306 32.47 33.90 30.35
C GLY A 306 32.66 32.95 29.16
N ARG A 307 33.27 33.43 28.07
CA ARG A 307 33.57 32.61 26.89
C ARG A 307 34.74 31.69 27.22
N ASN A 308 34.60 30.41 26.88
CA ASN A 308 35.67 29.42 27.03
C ASN A 308 36.57 29.30 25.78
N GLY A 309 36.30 30.09 24.73
CA GLY A 309 36.99 30.02 23.45
C GLY A 309 36.51 28.88 22.56
N VAL A 310 37.27 28.58 21.51
CA VAL A 310 37.03 27.50 20.55
C VAL A 310 38.36 26.90 20.10
N LYS A 311 38.54 25.59 20.26
CA LYS A 311 39.83 24.92 20.04
C LYS A 311 39.66 23.53 19.43
N PHE A 312 40.62 23.14 18.61
CA PHE A 312 40.84 21.75 18.21
C PHE A 312 41.77 21.07 19.22
N LEU A 313 41.41 19.86 19.65
CA LEU A 313 42.24 19.02 20.53
C LEU A 313 42.92 17.92 19.72
N PHE A 314 44.24 17.84 19.85
CA PHE A 314 45.06 16.72 19.39
C PHE A 314 45.49 15.91 20.61
N SER A 315 45.04 14.66 20.71
CA SER A 315 45.37 13.80 21.83
C SER A 315 45.66 12.39 21.35
N GLN A 316 46.70 11.78 21.93
CA GLN A 316 47.00 10.37 21.78
C GLN A 316 47.16 9.77 23.18
N PHE A 317 46.62 8.57 23.37
CA PHE A 317 46.77 7.86 24.63
C PHE A 317 48.26 7.68 24.98
N GLY A 318 48.63 8.05 26.21
CA GLY A 318 50.01 8.00 26.69
C GLY A 318 50.90 9.18 26.28
N LEU A 319 50.40 10.14 25.50
CA LEU A 319 51.13 11.36 25.13
C LEU A 319 50.42 12.63 25.61
N ALA A 320 51.16 13.73 25.71
CA ALA A 320 50.60 15.04 26.04
C ALA A 320 49.62 15.50 24.96
N ALA A 321 48.44 15.98 25.38
CA ALA A 321 47.47 16.55 24.47
C ALA A 321 47.82 18.01 24.13
N TRP A 322 47.51 18.43 22.90
CA TRP A 322 47.74 19.78 22.42
C TRP A 322 46.44 20.40 21.92
N ARG A 323 46.32 21.71 22.05
CA ARG A 323 45.15 22.46 21.58
C ARG A 323 45.60 23.63 20.71
N ILE A 324 44.80 23.95 19.71
CA ILE A 324 44.99 25.12 18.86
C ILE A 324 43.66 25.82 18.64
N GLY A 325 43.63 27.14 18.69
CA GLY A 325 42.42 27.92 18.45
C GLY A 325 42.41 29.24 19.20
N SER A 326 41.23 29.66 19.66
CA SER A 326 41.04 30.89 20.40
C SER A 326 40.81 30.59 21.90
N PRO A 327 41.51 31.28 22.82
CA PRO A 327 41.29 31.17 24.25
C PRO A 327 39.98 31.83 24.69
N GLY A 328 39.59 31.61 25.94
CA GLY A 328 38.40 32.22 26.51
C GLY A 328 38.56 33.71 26.77
N ASP A 329 37.54 34.50 26.43
CA ASP A 329 37.44 35.96 26.68
C ASP A 329 38.66 36.80 26.23
N VAL A 330 39.48 36.29 25.31
CA VAL A 330 40.69 36.96 24.84
C VAL A 330 40.77 36.86 23.33
N ASP A 331 40.91 38.01 22.68
CA ASP A 331 41.12 38.11 21.23
C ASP A 331 42.55 37.69 20.87
N ALA A 332 42.75 36.39 20.72
CA ALA A 332 44.02 35.79 20.32
C ALA A 332 43.85 34.44 19.63
N PHE A 333 44.89 34.04 18.91
CA PHE A 333 45.13 32.68 18.48
C PHE A 333 46.23 32.05 19.35
N VAL A 334 46.03 30.84 19.84
CA VAL A 334 46.95 30.17 20.78
C VAL A 334 47.26 28.73 20.39
N ILE A 335 48.45 28.29 20.80
CA ILE A 335 48.84 26.88 20.88
C ILE A 335 49.12 26.55 22.34
N GLU A 336 48.41 25.56 22.86
CA GLU A 336 48.52 25.09 24.24
C GLU A 336 48.91 23.60 24.26
N GLY A 337 49.63 23.17 25.29
CA GLY A 337 50.00 21.77 25.46
C GLY A 337 49.78 21.33 26.89
N TRP A 338 49.52 20.05 27.11
CA TRP A 338 49.25 19.48 28.42
C TRP A 338 50.48 19.58 29.34
N GLY A 339 50.32 20.28 30.46
CA GLY A 339 51.35 20.51 31.47
C GLY A 339 51.11 19.76 32.79
N GLY A 340 50.37 18.65 32.80
CA GLY A 340 50.14 17.86 34.02
C GLY A 340 49.01 18.39 34.92
N GLY A 341 47.86 18.75 34.33
CA GLY A 341 46.68 19.24 35.05
C GLY A 341 46.09 20.49 34.39
N THR A 342 46.92 21.22 33.64
CA THR A 342 46.56 22.45 32.93
C THR A 342 47.06 22.41 31.48
N TYR A 343 46.68 23.42 30.71
CA TYR A 343 47.10 23.62 29.31
C TYR A 343 47.83 24.97 29.19
N PRO A 344 49.10 25.07 29.61
CA PRO A 344 49.89 26.29 29.41
C PRO A 344 49.93 26.71 27.94
N GLU A 345 49.88 28.02 27.70
CA GLU A 345 50.09 28.63 26.40
C GLU A 345 51.60 28.63 26.05
N TYR A 346 51.96 28.00 24.93
CA TYR A 346 53.32 27.98 24.42
C TYR A 346 53.56 29.03 23.33
N LEU A 347 52.54 29.32 22.53
CA LEU A 347 52.57 30.35 21.50
C LEU A 347 51.24 31.09 21.43
N ARG A 348 51.27 32.40 21.17
CA ARG A 348 50.10 33.18 20.81
C ARG A 348 50.36 34.20 19.71
N ILE A 349 49.30 34.59 19.01
CA ILE A 349 49.21 35.82 18.23
C ILE A 349 48.03 36.61 18.80
N ASP A 350 48.29 37.82 19.30
CA ASP A 350 47.27 38.65 19.94
C ASP A 350 46.48 39.51 18.94
N ALA A 351 45.47 40.24 19.42
CA ALA A 351 44.68 41.18 18.63
C ALA A 351 45.49 42.30 17.95
N ASN A 352 46.70 42.60 18.44
CA ASN A 352 47.61 43.57 17.83
C ASN A 352 48.54 42.94 16.78
N GLY A 353 48.39 41.65 16.51
CA GLY A 353 49.25 40.87 15.61
C GLY A 353 50.67 40.68 16.13
N ASN A 354 50.85 40.66 17.46
CA ASN A 354 52.13 40.37 18.10
C ASN A 354 52.22 38.88 18.45
N MET A 355 53.34 38.24 18.09
CA MET A 355 53.63 36.86 18.44
C MET A 355 54.31 36.77 19.80
N GLY A 356 53.75 36.00 20.72
CA GLY A 356 54.37 35.66 22.00
C GLY A 356 54.76 34.18 22.04
N ILE A 357 55.96 33.86 22.53
CA ILE A 357 56.38 32.50 22.88
C ILE A 357 56.55 32.44 24.40
N ASN A 358 55.79 31.56 25.06
CA ASN A 358 55.63 31.45 26.52
C ASN A 358 55.26 32.76 27.24
N THR A 359 54.51 33.65 26.58
CA THR A 359 54.00 34.89 27.19
C THR A 359 52.60 35.21 26.67
N ALA A 360 51.69 35.47 27.60
CA ALA A 360 50.30 35.84 27.31
C ALA A 360 50.13 37.34 26.96
N VAL A 361 51.20 38.15 27.05
CA VAL A 361 51.12 39.61 26.83
C VAL A 361 52.36 40.07 26.04
N PRO A 362 52.46 39.77 24.73
CA PRO A 362 53.58 40.20 23.92
C PRO A 362 53.53 41.72 23.69
N THR A 363 54.68 42.38 23.80
CA THR A 363 54.82 43.85 23.66
C THR A 363 55.58 44.25 22.38
N SER A 364 55.99 43.26 21.59
CA SER A 364 56.72 43.39 20.34
C SER A 364 56.18 42.38 19.32
N LYS A 365 56.47 42.57 18.03
CA LYS A 365 56.00 41.67 16.97
C LYS A 365 56.42 40.21 17.18
N LEU A 366 57.58 40.01 17.79
CA LEU A 366 58.02 38.73 18.36
C LEU A 366 58.54 38.98 19.77
N HIS A 367 57.90 38.39 20.78
CA HIS A 367 58.33 38.41 22.18
C HIS A 367 58.56 36.97 22.64
N ILE A 368 59.82 36.60 22.85
CA ILE A 368 60.21 35.28 23.36
C ILE A 368 60.52 35.40 24.85
N LYS A 369 59.78 34.66 25.68
CA LYS A 369 60.06 34.52 27.11
C LYS A 369 60.56 33.10 27.38
N ALA A 370 61.66 32.98 28.11
CA ALA A 370 62.12 31.71 28.65
C ALA A 370 62.52 31.87 30.11
N ALA A 371 62.65 30.76 30.82
CA ALA A 371 63.09 30.76 32.21
C ALA A 371 64.54 31.28 32.36
N THR A 372 65.38 31.09 31.34
CA THR A 372 66.76 31.57 31.29
C THR A 372 67.00 32.45 30.06
N GLY A 373 67.95 33.39 30.16
CA GLY A 373 68.28 34.32 29.07
C GLY A 373 68.99 33.69 27.86
N HIS A 374 69.46 32.45 27.98
CA HIS A 374 70.28 31.76 26.97
C HIS A 374 69.55 30.63 26.22
N GLN A 375 68.26 30.44 26.47
CA GLN A 375 67.40 29.45 25.78
C GLN A 375 66.18 30.13 25.12
N GLN A 376 66.39 31.33 24.55
CA GLN A 376 65.32 32.13 23.96
C GLN A 376 65.40 32.12 22.43
N LEU A 377 66.42 32.74 21.86
CA LEU A 377 66.66 32.81 20.42
C LEU A 377 68.04 32.24 20.11
N ARG A 378 68.08 31.25 19.22
CA ARG A 378 69.33 30.64 18.74
C ARG A 378 69.38 30.70 17.23
N LEU A 379 70.49 31.22 16.69
CA LEU A 379 70.81 31.21 15.26
C LEU A 379 71.91 30.17 15.06
N GLU A 380 71.63 29.04 14.42
CA GLU A 380 72.59 27.91 14.40
C GLU A 380 73.65 28.01 13.30
N THR A 381 73.29 28.57 12.15
CA THR A 381 74.19 28.67 11.00
C THR A 381 74.89 30.02 11.01
N ALA A 382 76.22 29.99 11.05
CA ALA A 382 77.05 31.18 10.91
C ALA A 382 77.10 31.68 9.46
N TYR A 383 77.29 32.98 9.29
CA TYR A 383 77.55 33.60 8.00
C TYR A 383 78.49 34.78 8.18
N THR A 384 79.61 34.76 7.44
CA THR A 384 80.59 35.84 7.40
C THR A 384 80.42 36.63 6.10
N PRO A 385 79.87 37.86 6.14
CA PRO A 385 79.91 38.76 5.00
C PRO A 385 81.34 38.98 4.50
N THR A 386 81.55 38.84 3.19
CA THR A 386 82.87 39.00 2.57
C THR A 386 83.36 40.45 2.58
N SER A 387 82.45 41.42 2.61
CA SER A 387 82.74 42.85 2.74
C SER A 387 81.50 43.62 3.21
N SER A 388 81.64 44.92 3.45
CA SER A 388 80.47 45.78 3.69
C SER A 388 79.49 45.80 2.51
N SER A 389 79.97 45.57 1.28
CA SER A 389 79.16 45.54 0.06
C SER A 389 78.69 44.14 -0.33
N ASP A 390 78.91 43.11 0.49
CA ASP A 390 78.45 41.75 0.19
C ASP A 390 76.95 41.76 -0.11
N ALA A 391 76.58 41.32 -1.31
CA ALA A 391 75.21 41.43 -1.83
C ALA A 391 74.23 40.46 -1.15
N ASN A 392 74.74 39.45 -0.45
CA ASN A 392 73.87 38.49 0.23
C ASN A 392 73.17 39.15 1.42
N GLY A 393 71.93 38.72 1.62
CA GLY A 393 71.07 39.17 2.69
C GLY A 393 70.24 40.43 2.40
N GLN A 394 69.33 40.73 3.32
CA GLN A 394 68.37 41.85 3.24
C GLN A 394 68.50 42.75 4.46
N THR A 395 68.16 44.03 4.32
CA THR A 395 68.18 45.00 5.43
C THR A 395 67.39 44.47 6.63
N GLY A 396 67.98 44.57 7.83
CA GLY A 396 67.42 44.07 9.09
C GLY A 396 67.87 42.66 9.48
N GLN A 397 68.55 41.94 8.59
CA GLN A 397 69.08 40.61 8.93
C GLN A 397 70.25 40.68 9.89
N ILE A 398 70.28 39.71 10.80
CA ILE A 398 71.35 39.49 11.77
C ILE A 398 72.08 38.21 11.37
N ALA A 399 73.40 38.27 11.32
CA ALA A 399 74.27 37.11 11.14
C ALA A 399 75.37 37.11 12.19
N TRP A 400 76.10 36.01 12.31
CA TRP A 400 77.21 35.90 13.25
C TRP A 400 78.28 34.95 12.70
N ASP A 401 79.50 35.10 13.21
CA ASP A 401 80.57 34.13 13.09
C ASP A 401 81.36 34.08 14.40
N GLN A 402 82.50 33.38 14.41
CA GLN A 402 83.34 33.23 15.59
C GLN A 402 83.77 34.57 16.21
N ASN A 403 83.90 35.64 15.41
CA ASN A 403 84.52 36.89 15.81
C ASN A 403 83.55 38.08 15.84
N TYR A 404 82.41 38.01 15.14
CA TYR A 404 81.52 39.15 14.96
C TYR A 404 80.05 38.78 14.97
N ILE A 405 79.23 39.72 15.45
CA ILE A 405 77.81 39.82 15.08
C ILE A 405 77.67 40.86 13.97
N TYR A 406 76.83 40.56 12.98
CA TYR A 406 76.61 41.39 11.80
C TYR A 406 75.14 41.81 11.71
N VAL A 407 74.90 43.03 11.21
CA VAL A 407 73.57 43.52 10.84
C VAL A 407 73.64 44.10 9.44
N LYS A 408 72.75 43.63 8.55
CA LYS A 408 72.59 44.23 7.22
C LYS A 408 71.76 45.50 7.35
N VAL A 409 72.31 46.62 6.89
CA VAL A 409 71.59 47.90 6.78
C VAL A 409 71.52 48.34 5.32
N ALA A 410 70.80 49.43 5.03
CA ALA A 410 70.68 49.96 3.68
C ALA A 410 72.05 50.23 3.00
N GLY A 411 73.05 50.64 3.79
CA GLY A 411 74.42 50.87 3.34
C GLY A 411 75.35 49.64 3.39
N GLY A 412 74.79 48.42 3.41
CA GLY A 412 75.54 47.17 3.43
C GLY A 412 75.69 46.54 4.82
N TRP A 413 76.61 45.59 4.97
CA TRP A 413 76.85 44.93 6.26
C TRP A 413 77.60 45.83 7.23
N ARG A 414 77.18 45.81 8.49
CA ARG A 414 77.86 46.39 9.65
C ARG A 414 78.11 45.28 10.66
N ARG A 415 79.13 45.42 11.50
CA ARG A 415 79.52 44.38 12.46
C ARG A 415 79.99 44.96 13.79
N ALA A 416 79.86 44.18 14.86
CA ALA A 416 80.45 44.42 16.16
C ALA A 416 81.30 43.20 16.57
N GLY A 417 82.50 43.43 17.12
CA GLY A 417 83.43 42.36 17.51
C GLY A 417 83.02 41.66 18.81
N LEU A 418 83.34 40.37 18.92
CA LEU A 418 83.03 39.48 20.05
C LEU A 418 84.29 39.17 20.91
N ASN A 419 85.20 40.13 21.02
CA ASN A 419 86.60 39.89 21.42
C ASN A 419 86.83 39.88 22.95
N SER A 420 85.82 40.24 23.75
CA SER A 420 85.89 40.31 25.21
C SER A 420 84.49 40.17 25.82
N TRP A 421 84.39 39.52 26.98
CA TRP A 421 83.14 39.31 27.72
C TRP A 421 82.79 40.48 28.64
#